data_AF-A0A8S4RHX7-F1
#
_entry.id   AF-A0A8S4RHX7-F1
#
_cell.length_a   1.000
_cell.length_b   1.000
_cell.length_c   1.000
_cell.angle_alpha   90.00
_cell.angle_beta   90.00
_cell.angle_gamma   90.00
#
_symmetry.space_group_name_H-M   'P 1'
#
loop_
_entity.id
_entity.type
_entity.pdbx_description
1 polymer ?
#
loop_
_entity_poly.entity_id
_entity_poly.type
_entity_poly.pdbx_seq_one_letter_code
_entity_poly.pdbx_strand_id
1 'polypeptide(L)'
;MKSDGHKKNLVLTNGLLVGGGGTPLEPCRVAPYVAVPRLANSTPRPPPPPLSLAPHPPATAFAPFDSALLSAAAHQDVWRETETWKSEESLFPHTDGAPGKILHAIQTSQVALVDNAPKGTQLKLLLLLEGKQKIYFKPKRYNLSHVINGNIYGGFDRHNSEVFAYYLAMVLNFRWIPPSVIRQIHIHKDIVPVATAGLKRTMVKNDSGSLCIYGKCFYCKINETVCPNSNGVIEGAAILYLDRQFKIYKSPWRRSYSTKKMEWETDNDFCKKVKGILSAKRLLNLIDVAIFDFLIQNGDRHRYEVYKDQIVLLDNGKGLGNAMVDELDILAPLYQCCILTTSTWQNLEMISGGSLTETIKKLGALRGQRLATDDHFKAVERRLLKVYATIQYCIGKHGRSKVFKNGLF
;
A
#
# COMPACT_ATOMS: atom_id res chain seq x y z
N MET A 1 47.02 -33.96 -39.88
CA MET A 1 48.11 -33.97 -40.89
C MET A 1 47.49 -33.71 -42.26
N LYS A 2 48.00 -32.67 -42.96
CA LYS A 2 47.78 -32.22 -44.38
C LYS A 2 46.35 -31.80 -44.77
N SER A 3 46.02 -30.53 -45.03
CA SER A 3 46.44 -29.54 -46.09
C SER A 3 46.05 -30.02 -47.50
N ASP A 4 45.47 -29.26 -48.44
CA ASP A 4 45.47 -27.84 -48.84
C ASP A 4 44.03 -27.42 -49.30
N GLY A 5 43.58 -26.18 -49.52
CA GLY A 5 44.21 -24.90 -49.78
C GLY A 5 43.76 -24.36 -51.15
N HIS A 6 42.88 -23.34 -51.20
CA HIS A 6 42.88 -22.37 -52.29
C HIS A 6 42.27 -21.02 -51.88
N LYS A 7 43.14 -20.01 -51.82
CA LYS A 7 42.84 -18.56 -51.80
C LYS A 7 42.65 -18.06 -53.23
N LYS A 8 41.75 -17.08 -53.43
CA LYS A 8 41.96 -15.96 -54.37
C LYS A 8 41.40 -14.67 -53.78
N ASN A 9 42.28 -13.67 -53.66
CA ASN A 9 41.98 -12.25 -53.49
C ASN A 9 41.63 -11.64 -54.85
N LEU A 10 40.74 -10.64 -54.90
CA LEU A 10 40.90 -9.51 -55.83
C LEU A 10 40.18 -8.23 -55.35
N VAL A 11 41.05 -7.27 -55.02
CA VAL A 11 41.03 -5.79 -55.08
C VAL A 11 39.80 -5.06 -55.65
N LEU A 12 39.46 -3.98 -54.92
CA LEU A 12 38.53 -2.87 -55.21
C LEU A 12 38.82 -2.08 -56.49
N THR A 13 37.78 -1.66 -57.22
CA THR A 13 37.79 -0.41 -57.99
C THR A 13 36.43 0.29 -57.98
N ASN A 14 36.53 1.62 -57.79
CA ASN A 14 35.59 2.74 -57.89
C ASN A 14 34.16 2.53 -58.44
N GLY A 15 33.18 3.00 -57.66
CA GLY A 15 31.85 3.38 -58.10
C GLY A 15 31.31 4.55 -57.26
N LEU A 16 31.34 5.75 -57.85
CA LEU A 16 30.63 6.93 -57.39
C LEU A 16 29.20 6.85 -57.95
N LEU A 17 28.16 6.89 -57.11
CA LEU A 17 26.82 7.47 -57.40
C LEU A 17 25.90 7.37 -56.17
N VAL A 18 25.75 8.53 -55.52
CA VAL A 18 24.53 9.18 -54.99
C VAL A 18 23.29 8.31 -54.71
N GLY A 19 22.81 8.37 -53.45
CA GLY A 19 21.37 8.29 -53.16
C GLY A 19 20.96 7.74 -51.79
N GLY A 20 20.70 8.62 -50.83
CA GLY A 20 19.57 8.44 -49.89
C GLY A 20 19.85 7.94 -48.47
N GLY A 21 19.86 8.89 -47.52
CA GLY A 21 19.03 8.82 -46.31
C GLY A 21 19.60 8.14 -45.06
N GLY A 22 20.00 8.95 -44.07
CA GLY A 22 20.07 8.54 -42.66
C GLY A 22 21.29 9.07 -41.91
N THR A 23 21.19 10.26 -41.32
CA THR A 23 22.20 10.81 -40.40
C THR A 23 22.24 10.03 -39.07
N PRO A 24 23.43 9.84 -38.45
CA PRO A 24 23.56 9.27 -37.12
C PRO A 24 23.14 10.25 -36.02
N LEU A 25 22.64 9.69 -34.91
CA LEU A 25 22.20 10.38 -33.70
C LEU A 25 23.35 11.17 -33.05
N GLU A 26 23.18 12.50 -32.96
CA GLU A 26 23.95 13.36 -32.06
C GLU A 26 23.33 13.38 -30.64
N PRO A 27 24.13 13.60 -29.58
CA PRO A 27 23.69 13.56 -28.19
C PRO A 27 22.88 14.81 -27.80
N CYS A 28 21.77 14.59 -27.09
CA CYS A 28 20.87 15.64 -26.58
C CYS A 28 21.62 16.71 -25.77
N ARG A 29 21.71 17.94 -26.33
CA ARG A 29 22.02 19.17 -25.59
C ARG A 29 20.82 19.57 -24.73
N VAL A 30 21.10 19.91 -23.47
CA VAL A 30 20.14 20.49 -22.52
C VAL A 30 19.75 21.90 -22.98
N ALA A 31 18.45 22.16 -23.12
CA ALA A 31 17.93 23.48 -23.47
C ALA A 31 18.04 24.46 -22.27
N PRO A 32 18.38 25.75 -22.50
CA PRO A 32 18.40 26.75 -21.43
C PRO A 32 16.99 27.25 -21.08
N TYR A 33 16.81 27.59 -19.81
CA TYR A 33 15.59 28.19 -19.26
C TYR A 33 15.22 29.49 -19.99
N VAL A 34 13.99 29.57 -20.51
CA VAL A 34 13.40 30.80 -21.01
C VAL A 34 12.76 31.55 -19.83
N ALA A 35 13.23 32.78 -19.59
CA ALA A 35 12.68 33.69 -18.59
C ALA A 35 11.35 34.29 -19.08
N VAL A 36 10.35 34.34 -18.20
CA VAL A 36 9.03 34.95 -18.46
C VAL A 36 9.12 36.47 -18.17
N PRO A 37 8.56 37.37 -19.02
CA PRO A 37 8.58 38.80 -18.76
C PRO A 37 7.60 39.20 -17.65
N ARG A 38 8.04 40.09 -16.75
CA ARG A 38 7.18 40.77 -15.78
C ARG A 38 6.30 41.81 -16.48
N LEU A 39 4.99 41.68 -16.38
CA LEU A 39 4.04 42.75 -16.67
C LEU A 39 3.84 43.61 -15.41
N ALA A 40 4.32 44.84 -15.46
CA ALA A 40 4.02 45.90 -14.50
C ALA A 40 2.98 46.86 -15.11
N ASN A 41 1.79 46.92 -14.52
CA ASN A 41 0.97 48.12 -14.34
C ASN A 41 -0.45 47.74 -13.89
N SER A 42 -0.79 48.01 -12.63
CA SER A 42 -2.16 48.35 -12.25
C SER A 42 -2.14 49.30 -11.05
N THR A 43 -2.88 50.39 -11.19
CA THR A 43 -3.08 51.48 -10.22
C THR A 43 -3.72 50.99 -8.91
N PRO A 44 -3.40 51.60 -7.74
CA PRO A 44 -3.96 51.18 -6.46
C PRO A 44 -5.42 51.63 -6.29
N ARG A 45 -6.27 50.71 -5.84
CA ARG A 45 -7.69 50.95 -5.49
C ARG A 45 -7.80 51.49 -4.05
N PRO A 46 -8.73 52.41 -3.73
CA PRO A 46 -8.88 52.94 -2.38
C PRO A 46 -9.42 51.89 -1.39
N PRO A 47 -9.13 52.02 -0.08
CA PRO A 47 -9.58 51.08 0.93
C PRO A 47 -11.09 51.20 1.19
N PRO A 48 -11.77 50.10 1.58
CA PRO A 48 -13.18 50.12 1.93
C PRO A 48 -13.42 50.78 3.30
N PRO A 49 -14.64 51.30 3.57
CA PRO A 49 -14.98 51.87 4.87
C PRO A 49 -15.07 50.80 5.97
N PRO A 50 -14.85 51.16 7.24
CA PRO A 50 -14.88 50.20 8.34
C PRO A 50 -16.32 49.72 8.62
N LEU A 51 -16.47 48.40 8.69
CA LEU A 51 -17.71 47.74 9.14
C LEU A 51 -17.91 47.93 10.65
N SER A 52 -19.08 48.41 11.04
CA SER A 52 -19.52 48.46 12.44
C SER A 52 -19.74 47.03 12.96
N LEU A 53 -18.97 46.63 13.95
CA LEU A 53 -19.17 45.39 14.70
C LEU A 53 -20.33 45.58 15.68
N ALA A 54 -21.45 44.88 15.46
CA ALA A 54 -22.46 44.68 16.49
C ALA A 54 -21.86 43.82 17.64
N PRO A 55 -22.28 44.02 18.90
CA PRO A 55 -21.74 43.26 20.02
C PRO A 55 -22.07 41.76 19.90
N HIS A 56 -21.09 40.91 20.16
CA HIS A 56 -21.30 39.47 20.29
C HIS A 56 -22.28 39.17 21.44
N PRO A 57 -23.24 38.24 21.25
CA PRO A 57 -24.08 37.78 22.35
C PRO A 57 -23.23 37.03 23.39
N PRO A 58 -23.59 37.07 24.69
CA PRO A 58 -22.79 36.45 25.75
C PRO A 58 -22.74 34.93 25.61
N ALA A 59 -21.60 34.36 25.97
CA ALA A 59 -21.21 32.95 25.81
C ALA A 59 -21.93 31.96 26.76
N THR A 60 -23.20 32.18 27.07
CA THR A 60 -23.96 31.33 28.00
C THR A 60 -25.25 30.73 27.42
N ALA A 61 -25.46 30.79 26.11
CA ALA A 61 -26.66 30.25 25.45
C ALA A 61 -26.50 28.90 24.73
N PHE A 62 -25.41 28.16 24.94
CA PHE A 62 -25.28 26.79 24.43
C PHE A 62 -25.22 25.81 25.60
N ALA A 63 -26.31 25.07 25.80
CA ALA A 63 -26.31 23.86 26.61
C ALA A 63 -25.16 22.93 26.15
N PRO A 64 -24.57 22.11 27.05
CA PRO A 64 -23.48 21.22 26.67
C PRO A 64 -23.98 20.27 25.58
N PHE A 65 -23.54 20.50 24.34
CA PHE A 65 -23.76 19.60 23.23
C PHE A 65 -23.02 18.30 23.53
N ASP A 66 -23.78 17.25 23.82
CA ASP A 66 -23.23 15.96 24.22
C ASP A 66 -22.67 15.23 22.99
N SER A 67 -21.44 15.59 22.61
CA SER A 67 -20.72 15.08 21.45
C SER A 67 -20.53 13.56 21.49
N ALA A 68 -20.53 12.97 22.69
CA ALA A 68 -20.45 11.53 22.91
C ALA A 68 -21.71 10.81 22.40
N LEU A 69 -22.91 11.38 22.62
CA LEU A 69 -24.17 10.77 22.20
C LEU A 69 -24.33 10.79 20.67
N LEU A 70 -23.94 11.91 20.03
CA LEU A 70 -23.91 12.04 18.57
C LEU A 70 -22.86 11.12 17.93
N SER A 71 -21.70 10.96 18.57
CA SER A 71 -20.65 10.03 18.13
C SER A 71 -21.12 8.57 18.21
N ALA A 72 -21.76 8.17 19.32
CA ALA A 72 -22.32 6.84 19.48
C ALA A 72 -23.45 6.53 18.47
N ALA A 73 -24.34 7.50 18.23
CA ALA A 73 -25.41 7.37 17.22
C ALA A 73 -24.84 7.29 15.79
N ALA A 74 -23.84 8.11 15.46
CA ALA A 74 -23.17 8.08 14.17
C ALA A 74 -22.39 6.76 13.93
N HIS A 75 -21.82 6.15 14.99
CA HIS A 75 -21.16 4.85 14.88
C HIS A 75 -22.15 3.70 14.67
N GLN A 76 -23.28 3.70 15.38
CA GLN A 76 -24.34 2.70 15.18
C GLN A 76 -24.87 2.71 13.74
N ASP A 77 -24.96 3.90 13.14
CA ASP A 77 -25.46 4.05 11.77
C ASP A 77 -24.52 3.43 10.73
N VAL A 78 -23.20 3.63 10.86
CA VAL A 78 -22.19 3.08 9.93
C VAL A 78 -22.26 1.54 9.87
N TRP A 79 -22.39 0.86 11.01
CA TRP A 79 -22.37 -0.61 11.05
C TRP A 79 -23.68 -1.26 10.59
N ARG A 80 -24.79 -0.50 10.62
CA ARG A 80 -26.13 -1.00 10.27
C ARG A 80 -26.27 -1.33 8.79
N GLU A 81 -25.45 -0.71 7.94
CA GLU A 81 -25.50 -0.87 6.49
C GLU A 81 -24.51 -1.92 5.94
N THR A 82 -23.78 -2.63 6.80
CA THR A 82 -22.70 -3.56 6.40
C THR A 82 -23.11 -4.66 5.42
N GLU A 83 -24.38 -5.05 5.40
CA GLU A 83 -24.93 -6.02 4.45
C GLU A 83 -24.98 -5.48 3.01
N THR A 84 -25.16 -4.16 2.85
CA THR A 84 -25.31 -3.46 1.56
C THR A 84 -23.99 -3.01 0.94
N TRP A 85 -22.90 -3.07 1.69
CA TRP A 85 -21.58 -2.55 1.31
C TRP A 85 -20.95 -3.18 0.07
N LYS A 86 -21.45 -4.34 -0.37
CA LYS A 86 -20.82 -5.15 -1.40
C LYS A 86 -21.38 -4.82 -2.77
N SER A 87 -20.46 -4.70 -3.73
CA SER A 87 -20.78 -4.68 -5.15
C SER A 87 -19.85 -5.64 -5.91
N GLU A 88 -19.99 -5.69 -7.23
CA GLU A 88 -18.99 -6.33 -8.10
C GLU A 88 -17.67 -5.54 -8.17
N GLU A 89 -17.68 -4.26 -7.77
CA GLU A 89 -16.54 -3.36 -7.91
C GLU A 89 -15.73 -3.16 -6.62
N SER A 90 -16.34 -3.38 -5.45
CA SER A 90 -15.68 -3.23 -4.15
C SER A 90 -16.33 -4.05 -3.04
N LEU A 91 -15.52 -4.37 -2.02
CA LEU A 91 -15.97 -4.97 -0.77
C LEU A 91 -16.59 -3.96 0.20
N PHE A 92 -16.32 -2.67 0.01
CA PHE A 92 -16.69 -1.61 0.93
C PHE A 92 -17.17 -0.36 0.18
N PRO A 93 -18.03 0.47 0.80
CA PRO A 93 -18.39 1.77 0.25
C PRO A 93 -17.13 2.64 0.14
N HIS A 94 -16.95 3.26 -1.02
CA HIS A 94 -15.77 4.07 -1.34
C HIS A 94 -16.12 5.47 -1.86
N THR A 95 -17.40 5.82 -1.91
CA THR A 95 -17.93 7.13 -2.33
C THR A 95 -18.57 7.85 -1.14
N ASP A 96 -19.00 9.10 -1.36
CA ASP A 96 -19.91 9.84 -0.47
C ASP A 96 -19.43 9.97 0.99
N GLY A 97 -18.11 10.06 1.16
CA GLY A 97 -17.46 10.17 2.47
C GLY A 97 -17.50 8.89 3.32
N ALA A 98 -18.03 7.78 2.80
CA ALA A 98 -18.16 6.53 3.54
C ALA A 98 -16.82 5.96 4.06
N PRO A 99 -15.69 6.00 3.30
CA PRO A 99 -14.39 5.63 3.85
C PRO A 99 -14.02 6.41 5.12
N GLY A 100 -14.31 7.72 5.13
CA GLY A 100 -14.04 8.58 6.27
C GLY A 100 -14.80 8.15 7.52
N LYS A 101 -16.10 7.87 7.36
CA LYS A 101 -17.00 7.39 8.42
C LYS A 101 -16.57 6.01 8.95
N ILE A 102 -16.27 5.06 8.05
CA ILE A 102 -15.82 3.71 8.44
C ILE A 102 -14.51 3.77 9.23
N LEU A 103 -13.51 4.51 8.75
CA LEU A 103 -12.23 4.64 9.45
C LEU A 103 -12.40 5.32 10.82
N HIS A 104 -13.28 6.34 10.91
CA HIS A 104 -13.60 6.97 12.20
C HIS A 104 -14.20 5.94 13.16
N ALA A 105 -15.23 5.22 12.75
CA ALA A 105 -15.86 4.19 13.57
C ALA A 105 -14.88 3.09 14.01
N ILE A 106 -13.98 2.63 13.13
CA ILE A 106 -12.91 1.68 13.49
C ILE A 106 -11.97 2.26 14.57
N GLN A 107 -11.67 3.56 14.48
CA GLN A 107 -10.72 4.26 15.35
C GLN A 107 -11.28 4.53 16.75
N THR A 108 -12.58 4.85 16.86
CA THR A 108 -13.17 5.41 18.09
C THR A 108 -14.20 4.50 18.77
N SER A 109 -14.81 3.54 18.08
CA SER A 109 -15.83 2.67 18.70
C SER A 109 -15.24 1.88 19.86
N GLN A 110 -15.94 1.81 20.98
CA GLN A 110 -15.50 1.12 22.19
C GLN A 110 -15.24 -0.37 21.92
N VAL A 111 -14.26 -0.92 22.63
CA VAL A 111 -13.89 -2.34 22.53
C VAL A 111 -14.74 -3.15 23.50
N ALA A 112 -15.52 -4.09 22.98
CA ALA A 112 -16.41 -4.95 23.74
C ALA A 112 -15.76 -6.29 24.14
N LEU A 113 -14.81 -6.80 23.33
CA LEU A 113 -14.08 -8.04 23.61
C LEU A 113 -12.72 -8.03 22.91
N VAL A 114 -11.69 -8.61 23.55
CA VAL A 114 -10.35 -8.79 22.94
C VAL A 114 -9.86 -10.22 23.14
N ASP A 115 -9.42 -10.86 22.05
CA ASP A 115 -8.73 -12.15 22.10
C ASP A 115 -7.48 -12.15 21.19
N ASN A 116 -6.66 -13.20 21.31
CA ASN A 116 -5.71 -13.61 20.30
C ASN A 116 -6.44 -13.97 19.01
N ALA A 117 -5.94 -13.52 17.86
CA ALA A 117 -6.50 -13.97 16.59
C ALA A 117 -6.25 -15.47 16.38
N PRO A 118 -7.18 -16.22 15.78
CA PRO A 118 -7.16 -17.69 15.80
C PRO A 118 -6.03 -18.34 14.99
N LYS A 119 -5.34 -17.61 14.11
CA LYS A 119 -4.24 -18.10 13.25
C LYS A 119 -3.35 -16.93 12.80
N GLY A 120 -2.07 -17.19 12.55
CA GLY A 120 -1.15 -16.20 11.97
C GLY A 120 0.31 -16.50 12.31
N THR A 121 1.22 -15.97 11.51
CA THR A 121 2.65 -16.06 11.78
C THR A 121 3.10 -15.00 12.79
N GLN A 122 2.54 -13.80 12.69
CA GLN A 122 2.87 -12.63 13.51
C GLN A 122 1.77 -12.33 14.55
N LEU A 123 2.14 -11.56 15.58
CA LEU A 123 1.21 -11.12 16.62
C LEU A 123 0.11 -10.25 16.03
N LYS A 124 -1.14 -10.65 16.25
CA LYS A 124 -2.33 -9.86 15.98
C LYS A 124 -3.43 -10.23 16.97
N LEU A 125 -4.22 -9.24 17.37
CA LEU A 125 -5.36 -9.42 18.24
C LEU A 125 -6.65 -9.35 17.41
N LEU A 126 -7.69 -10.06 17.86
CA LEU A 126 -9.05 -9.92 17.36
C LEU A 126 -9.84 -9.10 18.37
N LEU A 127 -10.35 -7.96 17.94
CA LEU A 127 -11.20 -7.09 18.75
C LEU A 127 -12.61 -7.14 18.22
N LEU A 128 -13.58 -7.27 19.12
CA LEU A 128 -14.99 -6.99 18.86
C LEU A 128 -15.26 -5.57 19.33
N LEU A 129 -15.74 -4.72 18.44
CA LEU A 129 -16.19 -3.36 18.75
C LEU A 129 -17.67 -3.39 19.13
N GLU A 130 -18.11 -2.36 19.86
CA GLU A 130 -19.52 -2.05 19.97
C GLU A 130 -20.13 -1.87 18.57
N GLY A 131 -21.34 -2.41 18.36
CA GLY A 131 -21.88 -2.62 17.01
C GLY A 131 -21.54 -3.97 16.39
N LYS A 132 -20.94 -4.90 17.16
CA LYS A 132 -20.63 -6.29 16.78
C LYS A 132 -19.64 -6.42 15.61
N GLN A 133 -18.97 -5.34 15.23
CA GLN A 133 -17.96 -5.36 14.19
C GLN A 133 -16.64 -5.92 14.71
N LYS A 134 -16.04 -6.83 13.96
CA LYS A 134 -14.71 -7.36 14.27
C LYS A 134 -13.63 -6.54 13.57
N ILE A 135 -12.50 -6.35 14.23
CA ILE A 135 -11.26 -5.83 13.63
C ILE A 135 -10.08 -6.69 14.03
N TYR A 136 -9.08 -6.79 13.15
CA TYR A 136 -7.75 -7.18 13.56
C TYR A 136 -6.99 -5.97 14.07
N PHE A 137 -6.23 -6.16 15.15
CA PHE A 137 -5.30 -5.16 15.66
C PHE A 137 -3.88 -5.70 15.57
N LYS A 138 -3.06 -5.09 14.71
CA LYS A 138 -1.63 -5.40 14.59
C LYS A 138 -0.82 -4.34 15.37
N PRO A 139 -0.26 -4.68 16.54
CA PRO A 139 0.43 -3.70 17.37
C PRO A 139 1.72 -3.19 16.73
N LYS A 140 2.10 -1.95 17.06
CA LYS A 140 3.39 -1.35 16.72
C LYS A 140 4.53 -2.21 17.28
N ARG A 141 5.49 -2.54 16.42
CA ARG A 141 6.72 -3.30 16.78
C ARG A 141 8.01 -2.50 16.62
N TYR A 142 7.98 -1.47 15.77
CA TYR A 142 9.13 -0.65 15.43
C TYR A 142 8.77 0.84 15.45
N ASN A 143 9.76 1.68 15.68
CA ASN A 143 9.65 3.11 15.39
C ASN A 143 9.70 3.34 13.88
N LEU A 144 9.10 4.43 13.41
CA LEU A 144 9.04 4.75 11.97
C LEU A 144 10.41 4.85 11.29
N SER A 145 11.45 5.24 12.04
CA SER A 145 12.83 5.37 11.54
C SER A 145 13.61 4.05 11.53
N HIS A 146 13.05 2.97 12.06
CA HIS A 146 13.75 1.69 12.12
C HIS A 146 13.90 1.09 10.72
N VAL A 147 15.12 0.71 10.37
CA VAL A 147 15.45 0.09 9.08
C VAL A 147 15.54 -1.43 9.26
N ILE A 148 14.81 -2.16 8.42
CA ILE A 148 14.90 -3.62 8.35
C ILE A 148 16.08 -3.99 7.44
N ASN A 149 17.04 -4.70 8.03
CA ASN A 149 18.20 -5.24 7.32
C ASN A 149 18.03 -6.74 7.02
N GLY A 150 18.73 -7.21 6.00
CA GLY A 150 18.69 -8.61 5.58
C GLY A 150 17.57 -8.92 4.59
N ASN A 151 16.93 -10.07 4.74
CA ASN A 151 15.90 -10.53 3.80
C ASN A 151 14.70 -9.56 3.74
N ILE A 152 14.19 -9.31 2.54
CA ILE A 152 13.07 -8.38 2.29
C ILE A 152 11.76 -8.74 3.02
N TYR A 153 11.58 -10.02 3.35
CA TYR A 153 10.44 -10.53 4.14
C TYR A 153 10.71 -10.60 5.65
N GLY A 154 11.87 -10.11 6.10
CA GLY A 154 12.34 -10.16 7.48
C GLY A 154 11.61 -9.23 8.43
N GLY A 155 11.87 -9.43 9.73
CA GLY A 155 11.33 -8.62 10.82
C GLY A 155 9.84 -8.85 11.10
N PHE A 156 9.31 -8.09 12.06
CA PHE A 156 7.89 -8.10 12.42
C PHE A 156 7.04 -7.33 11.40
N ASP A 157 5.74 -7.61 11.40
CA ASP A 157 4.75 -6.77 10.71
C ASP A 157 4.82 -5.33 11.26
N ARG A 158 4.74 -4.37 10.34
CA ARG A 158 4.75 -2.94 10.61
C ARG A 158 3.33 -2.39 10.46
N HIS A 159 2.76 -1.94 11.58
CA HIS A 159 1.40 -1.41 11.64
C HIS A 159 1.21 -0.21 10.70
N ASN A 160 2.20 0.67 10.61
CA ASN A 160 2.16 1.81 9.71
C ASN A 160 2.14 1.39 8.23
N SER A 161 2.74 0.25 7.87
CA SER A 161 2.70 -0.29 6.50
C SER A 161 1.29 -0.75 6.12
N GLU A 162 0.54 -1.38 7.03
CA GLU A 162 -0.86 -1.78 6.78
C GLU A 162 -1.75 -0.57 6.48
N VAL A 163 -1.60 0.51 7.26
CA VAL A 163 -2.39 1.74 7.07
C VAL A 163 -1.93 2.52 5.83
N PHE A 164 -0.62 2.60 5.59
CA PHE A 164 -0.09 3.20 4.36
C PHE A 164 -0.60 2.45 3.12
N ALA A 165 -0.59 1.12 3.15
CA ALA A 165 -1.08 0.27 2.07
C ALA A 165 -2.56 0.56 1.77
N TYR A 166 -3.41 0.74 2.79
CA TYR A 166 -4.80 1.13 2.59
C TYR A 166 -4.92 2.48 1.85
N TYR A 167 -4.22 3.53 2.28
CA TYR A 167 -4.29 4.82 1.59
C TYR A 167 -3.67 4.77 0.19
N LEU A 168 -2.58 4.04 0.00
CA LEU A 168 -2.00 3.81 -1.31
C LEU A 168 -3.02 3.18 -2.26
N ALA A 169 -3.74 2.16 -1.78
CA ALA A 169 -4.76 1.49 -2.57
C ALA A 169 -5.91 2.44 -2.93
N MET A 170 -6.35 3.31 -2.01
CA MET A 170 -7.38 4.32 -2.33
C MET A 170 -6.90 5.30 -3.42
N VAL A 171 -5.64 5.76 -3.35
CA VAL A 171 -5.06 6.67 -4.36
C VAL A 171 -4.89 5.99 -5.72
N LEU A 172 -4.55 4.70 -5.74
CA LEU A 172 -4.44 3.90 -6.96
C LEU A 172 -5.80 3.37 -7.48
N ASN A 173 -6.89 3.67 -6.77
CA ASN A 173 -8.23 3.13 -7.02
C ASN A 173 -8.30 1.58 -6.96
N PHE A 174 -7.48 0.98 -6.10
CA PHE A 174 -7.54 -0.44 -5.76
C PHE A 174 -8.55 -0.66 -4.63
N ARG A 175 -9.76 -1.08 -5.00
CA ARG A 175 -10.92 -1.10 -4.10
C ARG A 175 -11.09 -2.38 -3.27
N TRP A 176 -10.17 -3.33 -3.39
CA TRP A 176 -10.24 -4.67 -2.77
C TRP A 176 -9.24 -4.79 -1.60
N ILE A 177 -9.33 -3.87 -0.66
CA ILE A 177 -8.48 -3.79 0.54
C ILE A 177 -9.34 -3.45 1.77
N PRO A 178 -9.14 -4.08 2.94
CA PRO A 178 -9.86 -3.70 4.15
C PRO A 178 -9.50 -2.28 4.64
N PRO A 179 -10.50 -1.47 5.03
CA PRO A 179 -10.29 -0.23 5.76
C PRO A 179 -9.34 -0.42 6.94
N SER A 180 -8.28 0.39 6.96
CA SER A 180 -7.21 0.28 7.95
C SER A 180 -6.83 1.65 8.47
N VAL A 181 -6.74 1.80 9.80
CA VAL A 181 -6.43 3.06 10.48
C VAL A 181 -5.52 2.82 11.69
N ILE A 182 -4.68 3.80 12.03
CA ILE A 182 -3.93 3.75 13.29
C ILE A 182 -4.90 3.96 14.45
N ARG A 183 -4.84 3.06 15.43
CA ARG A 183 -5.63 3.13 16.66
C ARG A 183 -4.70 3.02 17.88
N GLN A 184 -4.99 3.83 18.87
CA GLN A 184 -4.37 3.82 20.18
C GLN A 184 -5.34 3.20 21.18
N ILE A 185 -4.88 2.26 22.00
CA ILE A 185 -5.71 1.49 22.92
C ILE A 185 -5.05 1.43 24.28
N HIS A 186 -5.75 1.84 25.34
CA HIS A 186 -5.23 1.83 26.69
C HIS A 186 -5.35 0.42 27.29
N ILE A 187 -4.23 -0.19 27.69
CA ILE A 187 -4.19 -1.60 28.14
C ILE A 187 -5.17 -1.85 29.29
N HIS A 188 -5.08 -1.06 30.36
CA HIS A 188 -5.90 -1.31 31.56
C HIS A 188 -7.36 -0.85 31.46
N LYS A 189 -7.70 0.03 30.51
CA LYS A 189 -9.05 0.58 30.37
C LYS A 189 -9.83 -0.14 29.28
N ASP A 190 -9.19 -0.43 28.15
CA ASP A 190 -9.86 -0.90 26.94
C ASP A 190 -9.58 -2.38 26.61
N ILE A 191 -8.53 -2.98 27.20
CA ILE A 191 -8.14 -4.38 26.91
C ILE A 191 -8.41 -5.28 28.11
N VAL A 192 -7.76 -5.03 29.25
CA VAL A 192 -7.82 -5.92 30.42
C VAL A 192 -9.25 -6.25 30.88
N PRO A 193 -10.19 -5.28 30.95
CA PRO A 193 -11.55 -5.57 31.41
C PRO A 193 -12.33 -6.51 30.49
N VAL A 194 -12.05 -6.46 29.19
CA VAL A 194 -12.78 -7.17 28.13
C VAL A 194 -11.97 -8.29 27.46
N ALA A 195 -10.78 -8.59 27.99
CA ALA A 195 -9.91 -9.64 27.49
C ALA A 195 -10.45 -11.04 27.84
N THR A 196 -10.43 -11.96 26.88
CA THR A 196 -10.77 -13.37 27.14
C THR A 196 -9.69 -14.04 27.99
N ALA A 197 -10.02 -15.21 28.55
CA ALA A 197 -9.04 -16.05 29.24
C ALA A 197 -7.88 -16.47 28.31
N GLY A 198 -8.13 -16.57 27.00
CA GLY A 198 -7.12 -16.84 25.98
C GLY A 198 -6.05 -15.76 25.95
N LEU A 199 -6.46 -14.50 25.85
CA LEU A 199 -5.55 -13.36 25.85
C LEU A 199 -4.86 -13.13 27.20
N LYS A 200 -5.59 -13.25 28.31
CA LYS A 200 -5.05 -13.05 29.67
C LYS A 200 -3.85 -13.96 29.98
N ARG A 201 -3.87 -15.21 29.51
CA ARG A 201 -2.72 -16.14 29.64
C ARG A 201 -1.47 -15.71 28.87
N THR A 202 -1.62 -14.81 27.91
CA THR A 202 -0.55 -14.31 27.06
C THR A 202 -0.16 -12.86 27.39
N MET A 203 -0.49 -12.42 28.61
CA MET A 203 -0.10 -11.15 29.19
C MET A 203 0.90 -11.37 30.32
N VAL A 204 1.94 -10.54 30.37
CA VAL A 204 3.03 -10.63 31.36
C VAL A 204 3.43 -9.24 31.82
N LYS A 205 3.84 -9.09 33.08
CA LYS A 205 4.45 -7.84 33.54
C LYS A 205 5.90 -7.79 33.08
N ASN A 206 6.33 -6.65 32.57
CA ASN A 206 7.76 -6.38 32.38
C ASN A 206 8.43 -5.99 33.72
N ASP A 207 9.73 -5.71 33.68
CA ASP A 207 10.51 -5.35 34.87
C ASP A 207 10.03 -4.06 35.55
N SER A 208 9.41 -3.14 34.81
CA SER A 208 8.79 -1.93 35.37
C SER A 208 7.35 -2.14 35.88
N GLY A 209 6.87 -3.38 35.88
CA GLY A 209 5.53 -3.75 36.34
C GLY A 209 4.39 -3.47 35.35
N SER A 210 4.69 -2.93 34.17
CA SER A 210 3.71 -2.67 33.10
C SER A 210 3.26 -3.96 32.44
N LEU A 211 1.95 -4.11 32.19
CA LEU A 211 1.39 -5.30 31.56
C LEU A 211 1.59 -5.27 30.04
N CYS A 212 2.34 -6.23 29.52
CA CYS A 212 2.67 -6.40 28.11
C CYS A 212 1.99 -7.65 27.52
N ILE A 213 1.85 -7.69 26.20
CA ILE A 213 1.17 -8.77 25.47
C ILE A 213 2.16 -9.43 24.52
N TYR A 214 2.35 -10.76 24.61
CA TYR A 214 3.07 -11.52 23.58
C TYR A 214 2.14 -12.31 22.66
N GLY A 215 0.90 -12.55 23.12
CA GLY A 215 -0.16 -13.20 22.34
C GLY A 215 0.12 -14.64 21.90
N LYS A 216 -0.69 -15.15 20.96
CA LYS A 216 -0.57 -16.50 20.41
C LYS A 216 -0.49 -16.47 18.88
N CYS A 217 0.66 -16.82 18.33
CA CYS A 217 0.94 -16.95 16.90
C CYS A 217 2.17 -17.85 16.68
N PHE A 218 2.50 -18.19 15.42
CA PHE A 218 3.62 -19.09 15.11
C PHE A 218 4.98 -18.61 15.65
N TYR A 219 5.25 -17.30 15.57
CA TYR A 219 6.50 -16.70 16.06
C TYR A 219 6.39 -16.03 17.44
N CYS A 220 5.22 -16.06 18.08
CA CYS A 220 4.99 -15.36 19.34
C CYS A 220 5.73 -16.05 20.49
N LYS A 221 6.52 -15.28 21.24
CA LYS A 221 7.31 -15.75 22.37
C LYS A 221 7.19 -14.78 23.54
N ILE A 222 7.31 -15.28 24.76
CA ILE A 222 7.21 -14.48 26.00
C ILE A 222 8.28 -13.37 26.08
N ASN A 223 9.41 -13.52 25.41
CA ASN A 223 10.47 -12.51 25.34
C ASN A 223 10.29 -11.48 24.19
N GLU A 224 9.23 -11.62 23.37
CA GLU A 224 8.91 -10.73 22.26
C GLU A 224 7.56 -10.04 22.49
N THR A 225 7.47 -9.28 23.56
CA THR A 225 6.22 -8.62 24.00
C THR A 225 5.99 -7.26 23.32
N VAL A 226 4.73 -6.82 23.34
CA VAL A 226 4.32 -5.43 23.10
C VAL A 226 3.87 -4.84 24.42
N CYS A 227 4.55 -3.78 24.84
CA CYS A 227 4.28 -3.07 26.09
C CYS A 227 3.64 -1.70 25.81
N PRO A 228 2.80 -1.19 26.73
CA PRO A 228 2.28 0.17 26.64
C PRO A 228 3.40 1.21 26.75
N ASN A 229 3.16 2.39 26.20
CA ASN A 229 3.96 3.59 26.49
C ASN A 229 3.71 4.10 27.92
N SER A 230 4.37 5.21 28.29
CA SER A 230 4.23 5.86 29.61
C SER A 230 2.80 6.22 29.99
N ASN A 231 1.90 6.37 29.02
CA ASN A 231 0.50 6.73 29.21
C ASN A 231 -0.42 5.50 29.29
N GLY A 232 0.14 4.28 29.35
CA GLY A 232 -0.64 3.04 29.42
C GLY A 232 -1.22 2.59 28.07
N VAL A 233 -0.76 3.16 26.96
CA VAL A 233 -1.35 2.98 25.62
C VAL A 233 -0.45 2.16 24.70
N ILE A 234 -1.06 1.24 23.94
CA ILE A 234 -0.45 0.60 22.78
C ILE A 234 -1.01 1.18 21.48
N GLU A 235 -0.12 1.46 20.53
CA GLU A 235 -0.47 1.88 19.17
C GLU A 235 -0.47 0.67 18.23
N GLY A 236 -1.34 0.65 17.24
CA GLY A 236 -1.35 -0.39 16.21
C GLY A 236 -2.27 -0.07 15.04
N ALA A 237 -2.27 -0.95 14.04
CA ALA A 237 -3.17 -0.88 12.90
C ALA A 237 -4.45 -1.63 13.24
N ALA A 238 -5.56 -0.91 13.24
CA ALA A 238 -6.90 -1.46 13.30
C ALA A 238 -7.39 -1.70 11.86
N ILE A 239 -7.58 -2.96 11.52
CA ILE A 239 -7.90 -3.44 10.17
C ILE A 239 -9.27 -4.09 10.23
N LEU A 240 -10.21 -3.64 9.41
CA LEU A 240 -11.55 -4.20 9.39
C LEU A 240 -11.53 -5.70 9.08
N TYR A 241 -12.15 -6.51 9.95
CA TYR A 241 -12.22 -7.95 9.75
C TYR A 241 -13.23 -8.29 8.65
N LEU A 242 -12.82 -9.14 7.72
CA LEU A 242 -13.69 -9.66 6.67
C LEU A 242 -14.23 -11.04 7.05
N ASP A 243 -15.51 -11.09 7.42
CA ASP A 243 -16.21 -12.35 7.72
C ASP A 243 -16.66 -13.05 6.43
N ARG A 244 -15.67 -13.48 5.64
CA ARG A 244 -15.85 -14.08 4.31
C ARG A 244 -14.94 -15.28 4.14
N GLN A 245 -15.40 -16.23 3.35
CA GLN A 245 -14.57 -17.35 2.91
C GLN A 245 -13.78 -16.92 1.67
N PHE A 246 -12.45 -16.93 1.80
CA PHE A 246 -11.54 -16.66 0.70
C PHE A 246 -10.98 -17.96 0.13
N LYS A 247 -10.83 -18.00 -1.20
CA LYS A 247 -9.99 -19.02 -1.84
C LYS A 247 -8.54 -18.55 -1.75
N ILE A 248 -7.69 -19.36 -1.14
CA ILE A 248 -6.27 -19.02 -0.92
C ILE A 248 -5.42 -19.75 -1.96
N TYR A 249 -4.62 -19.00 -2.71
CA TYR A 249 -3.72 -19.54 -3.71
C TYR A 249 -2.26 -19.25 -3.35
N LYS A 250 -1.34 -20.11 -3.83
CA LYS A 250 0.10 -19.81 -3.79
C LYS A 250 0.43 -18.83 -4.92
N SER A 251 1.21 -17.80 -4.63
CA SER A 251 1.72 -16.92 -5.68
C SER A 251 2.67 -17.70 -6.60
N PRO A 252 2.55 -17.59 -7.95
CA PRO A 252 3.53 -18.17 -8.87
C PRO A 252 4.94 -17.59 -8.66
N TRP A 253 5.01 -16.31 -8.28
CA TRP A 253 6.24 -15.58 -7.98
C TRP A 253 6.60 -15.59 -6.49
N ARG A 254 6.11 -16.59 -5.74
CA ARG A 254 6.51 -16.74 -4.34
C ARG A 254 8.03 -17.02 -4.26
N ARG A 255 8.68 -16.47 -3.25
CA ARG A 255 10.08 -16.79 -2.92
C ARG A 255 10.19 -18.21 -2.35
N SER A 256 11.42 -18.72 -2.32
CA SER A 256 11.72 -20.01 -1.69
C SER A 256 11.80 -19.96 -0.17
N TYR A 257 12.04 -18.76 0.40
CA TYR A 257 12.36 -18.55 1.82
C TYR A 257 13.62 -19.32 2.27
N SER A 258 14.54 -19.51 1.33
CA SER A 258 15.81 -20.22 1.52
C SER A 258 16.86 -19.65 0.56
N THR A 259 18.05 -20.23 0.54
CA THR A 259 19.09 -19.90 -0.45
C THR A 259 18.81 -20.45 -1.85
N LYS A 260 17.77 -21.28 -2.02
CA LYS A 260 17.40 -21.85 -3.33
C LYS A 260 16.66 -20.82 -4.17
N LYS A 261 16.99 -20.76 -5.46
CA LYS A 261 16.22 -19.98 -6.43
C LYS A 261 14.95 -20.72 -6.83
N MET A 262 13.88 -19.96 -7.06
CA MET A 262 12.63 -20.43 -7.64
C MET A 262 12.70 -20.36 -9.17
N GLU A 263 11.84 -21.12 -9.84
CA GLU A 263 11.82 -21.19 -11.32
C GLU A 263 11.68 -19.80 -11.97
N TRP A 264 10.84 -18.93 -11.41
CA TRP A 264 10.64 -17.57 -11.91
C TRP A 264 11.89 -16.69 -11.83
N GLU A 265 12.87 -17.03 -10.99
CA GLU A 265 14.14 -16.30 -10.84
C GLU A 265 15.17 -16.70 -11.91
N THR A 266 14.98 -17.85 -12.57
CA THR A 266 15.96 -18.43 -13.51
C THR A 266 15.41 -18.63 -14.93
N ASP A 267 14.10 -18.78 -15.08
CA ASP A 267 13.45 -19.03 -16.36
C ASP A 267 12.90 -17.72 -16.97
N ASN A 268 13.51 -17.29 -18.07
CA ASN A 268 13.10 -16.08 -18.81
C ASN A 268 11.71 -16.21 -19.46
N ASP A 269 11.21 -17.44 -19.63
CA ASP A 269 9.91 -17.75 -20.23
C ASP A 269 8.86 -18.15 -19.18
N PHE A 270 9.15 -17.98 -17.89
CA PHE A 270 8.28 -18.39 -16.78
C PHE A 270 6.84 -17.91 -16.94
N CYS A 271 6.62 -16.64 -17.35
CA CYS A 271 5.26 -16.13 -17.51
C CYS A 271 4.45 -16.86 -18.61
N LYS A 272 5.09 -17.46 -19.63
CA LYS A 272 4.36 -18.29 -20.61
C LYS A 272 3.72 -19.51 -19.94
N LYS A 273 4.43 -20.13 -18.99
CA LYS A 273 3.90 -21.24 -18.18
C LYS A 273 2.75 -20.77 -17.28
N VAL A 274 2.91 -19.61 -16.63
CA VAL A 274 1.85 -19.03 -15.79
C VAL A 274 0.59 -18.72 -16.59
N LYS A 275 0.72 -18.20 -17.83
CA LYS A 275 -0.40 -17.96 -18.76
C LYS A 275 -1.16 -19.23 -19.13
N GLY A 276 -0.52 -20.40 -19.09
CA GLY A 276 -1.17 -21.69 -19.31
C GLY A 276 -1.97 -22.22 -18.11
N ILE A 277 -1.78 -21.64 -16.92
CA ILE A 277 -2.38 -22.12 -15.65
C ILE A 277 -3.41 -21.13 -15.11
N LEU A 278 -3.17 -19.81 -15.25
CA LEU A 278 -4.03 -18.76 -14.73
C LEU A 278 -4.86 -18.11 -15.82
N SER A 279 -6.08 -17.69 -15.48
CA SER A 279 -6.89 -16.86 -16.36
C SER A 279 -6.21 -15.50 -16.61
N ALA A 280 -6.51 -14.90 -17.77
CA ALA A 280 -5.97 -13.58 -18.12
C ALA A 280 -6.32 -12.51 -17.06
N LYS A 281 -7.56 -12.52 -16.56
CA LYS A 281 -8.02 -11.63 -15.48
C LYS A 281 -7.20 -11.80 -14.20
N ARG A 282 -6.99 -13.04 -13.74
CA ARG A 282 -6.18 -13.31 -12.54
C ARG A 282 -4.74 -12.87 -12.72
N LEU A 283 -4.16 -13.10 -13.90
CA LEU A 283 -2.80 -12.68 -14.19
C LEU A 283 -2.66 -11.15 -14.17
N LEU A 284 -3.60 -10.42 -14.75
CA LEU A 284 -3.64 -8.95 -14.70
C LEU A 284 -3.76 -8.44 -13.26
N ASN A 285 -4.63 -9.05 -12.44
CA ASN A 285 -4.73 -8.68 -11.02
C ASN A 285 -3.42 -8.94 -10.25
N LEU A 286 -2.70 -10.04 -10.55
CA LEU A 286 -1.40 -10.31 -9.93
C LEU A 286 -0.33 -9.27 -10.33
N ILE A 287 -0.44 -8.71 -11.53
CA ILE A 287 0.45 -7.62 -11.98
C ILE A 287 0.12 -6.31 -11.25
N ASP A 288 -1.16 -5.99 -11.07
CA ASP A 288 -1.59 -4.84 -10.25
C ASP A 288 -1.08 -4.97 -8.80
N VAL A 289 -1.20 -6.18 -8.23
CA VAL A 289 -0.67 -6.51 -6.90
C VAL A 289 0.85 -6.37 -6.85
N ALA A 290 1.57 -6.79 -7.88
CA ALA A 290 3.03 -6.67 -7.95
C ALA A 290 3.49 -5.20 -7.99
N ILE A 291 2.78 -4.35 -8.73
CA ILE A 291 3.00 -2.90 -8.75
C ILE A 291 2.77 -2.33 -7.34
N PHE A 292 1.66 -2.68 -6.71
CA PHE A 292 1.33 -2.25 -5.36
C PHE A 292 2.39 -2.66 -4.33
N ASP A 293 2.76 -3.94 -4.33
CA ASP A 293 3.77 -4.49 -3.43
C ASP A 293 5.12 -3.86 -3.67
N PHE A 294 5.51 -3.59 -4.92
CA PHE A 294 6.78 -2.95 -5.23
C PHE A 294 6.84 -1.52 -4.67
N LEU A 295 5.76 -0.73 -4.80
CA LEU A 295 5.72 0.63 -4.27
C LEU A 295 5.99 0.67 -2.76
N ILE A 296 5.34 -0.22 -1.99
CA ILE A 296 5.60 -0.35 -0.55
C ILE A 296 6.80 -1.23 -0.22
N GLN A 297 7.44 -1.85 -1.20
CA GLN A 297 8.50 -2.85 -1.02
C GLN A 297 8.11 -4.04 -0.12
N ASN A 298 6.94 -4.62 -0.38
CA ASN A 298 6.49 -5.84 0.24
C ASN A 298 6.97 -7.07 -0.54
N GLY A 299 8.04 -7.69 -0.08
CA GLY A 299 8.59 -8.89 -0.71
C GLY A 299 8.02 -10.22 -0.22
N ASP A 300 6.94 -10.21 0.60
CA ASP A 300 6.44 -11.38 1.33
C ASP A 300 5.10 -11.93 0.80
N ARG A 301 4.66 -11.55 -0.40
CA ARG A 301 3.39 -12.04 -0.97
C ARG A 301 3.49 -13.46 -1.55
N HIS A 302 3.67 -14.42 -0.66
CA HIS A 302 3.76 -15.85 -1.01
C HIS A 302 2.40 -16.51 -1.28
N ARG A 303 1.32 -15.90 -0.79
CA ARG A 303 -0.07 -16.32 -0.99
C ARG A 303 -0.91 -15.10 -1.31
N TYR A 304 -2.08 -15.36 -1.89
CA TYR A 304 -3.07 -14.32 -2.12
C TYR A 304 -4.49 -14.90 -1.97
N GLU A 305 -5.36 -14.06 -1.42
CA GLU A 305 -6.76 -14.35 -1.14
C GLU A 305 -7.65 -13.85 -2.26
N VAL A 306 -8.64 -14.67 -2.62
CA VAL A 306 -9.60 -14.34 -3.68
C VAL A 306 -11.01 -14.43 -3.13
N TYR A 307 -11.80 -13.39 -3.42
CA TYR A 307 -13.23 -13.39 -3.23
C TYR A 307 -13.94 -13.11 -4.55
N LYS A 308 -14.91 -13.97 -4.91
CA LYS A 308 -15.47 -14.07 -6.27
C LYS A 308 -14.32 -14.32 -7.26
N ASP A 309 -13.84 -13.27 -7.93
CA ASP A 309 -12.68 -13.33 -8.85
C ASP A 309 -11.57 -12.31 -8.57
N GLN A 310 -11.75 -11.47 -7.56
CA GLN A 310 -10.85 -10.35 -7.26
C GLN A 310 -9.86 -10.74 -6.17
N ILE A 311 -8.62 -10.27 -6.30
CA ILE A 311 -7.61 -10.44 -5.25
C ILE A 311 -7.85 -9.41 -4.15
N VAL A 312 -7.90 -9.88 -2.91
CA VAL A 312 -8.00 -9.01 -1.72
C VAL A 312 -6.61 -8.72 -1.18
N LEU A 313 -6.26 -7.44 -1.05
CA LEU A 313 -4.95 -6.99 -0.56
C LEU A 313 -4.87 -7.10 0.97
N LEU A 314 -4.64 -8.31 1.46
CA LEU A 314 -4.43 -8.60 2.88
C LEU A 314 -2.94 -8.68 3.23
N ASP A 315 -2.65 -8.53 4.53
CA ASP A 315 -1.32 -8.71 5.13
C ASP A 315 -0.20 -7.90 4.45
N ASN A 316 -0.32 -6.57 4.52
CA ASN A 316 0.63 -5.62 3.92
C ASN A 316 1.68 -5.11 4.92
N GLY A 317 1.75 -5.70 6.11
CA GLY A 317 2.66 -5.32 7.21
C GLY A 317 4.14 -5.52 6.90
N LYS A 318 4.48 -6.24 5.82
CA LYS A 318 5.85 -6.50 5.38
C LYS A 318 6.37 -5.48 4.35
N GLY A 319 5.62 -4.40 4.08
CA GLY A 319 6.11 -3.23 3.33
C GLY A 319 6.83 -2.20 4.23
N LEU A 320 7.39 -1.14 3.64
CA LEU A 320 8.09 -0.02 4.30
C LEU A 320 9.21 -0.45 5.27
N GLY A 321 9.98 -1.50 4.91
CA GLY A 321 11.09 -1.98 5.74
C GLY A 321 12.39 -1.18 5.55
N ASN A 322 12.69 -0.76 4.32
CA ASN A 322 13.91 -0.02 4.00
C ASN A 322 13.64 0.95 2.84
N ALA A 323 13.94 2.23 3.04
CA ALA A 323 13.74 3.30 2.05
C ALA A 323 14.90 3.42 1.03
N MET A 324 16.06 2.86 1.34
CA MET A 324 17.30 3.05 0.57
C MET A 324 17.52 1.97 -0.50
N VAL A 325 16.76 0.89 -0.46
CA VAL A 325 16.82 -0.22 -1.41
C VAL A 325 15.55 -0.24 -2.24
N ASP A 326 15.61 -0.75 -3.47
CA ASP A 326 14.44 -1.05 -4.31
C ASP A 326 14.62 -2.45 -4.93
N GLU A 327 13.84 -3.43 -4.46
CA GLU A 327 13.90 -4.83 -4.87
C GLU A 327 13.08 -5.02 -6.15
N LEU A 328 13.74 -4.91 -7.30
CA LEU A 328 13.10 -4.97 -8.62
C LEU A 328 12.40 -6.31 -8.90
N ASP A 329 12.81 -7.39 -8.25
CA ASP A 329 12.24 -8.71 -8.46
C ASP A 329 10.77 -8.82 -8.02
N ILE A 330 10.28 -7.91 -7.17
CA ILE A 330 8.85 -7.79 -6.84
C ILE A 330 8.04 -7.46 -8.10
N LEU A 331 8.62 -6.73 -9.07
CA LEU A 331 8.00 -6.44 -10.36
C LEU A 331 8.10 -7.58 -11.39
N ALA A 332 8.60 -8.77 -11.01
CA ALA A 332 8.69 -9.92 -11.93
C ALA A 332 7.41 -10.22 -12.71
N PRO A 333 6.21 -10.20 -12.10
CA PRO A 333 4.97 -10.38 -12.84
C PRO A 333 4.82 -9.37 -13.99
N LEU A 334 5.17 -8.10 -13.77
CA LEU A 334 5.07 -7.05 -14.78
C LEU A 334 6.11 -7.22 -15.89
N TYR A 335 7.40 -7.31 -15.55
CA TYR A 335 8.47 -7.33 -16.56
C TYR A 335 8.58 -8.67 -17.31
N GLN A 336 8.11 -9.77 -16.75
CA GLN A 336 8.09 -11.07 -17.45
C GLN A 336 6.85 -11.23 -18.33
N CYS A 337 5.69 -10.73 -17.89
CA CYS A 337 4.45 -10.92 -18.64
C CYS A 337 4.19 -9.83 -19.67
N CYS A 338 4.70 -8.62 -19.42
CA CYS A 338 4.53 -7.42 -20.23
C CYS A 338 3.08 -7.20 -20.69
N ILE A 339 2.14 -7.32 -19.76
CA ILE A 339 0.74 -6.96 -19.95
C ILE A 339 0.26 -6.10 -18.78
N LEU A 340 -0.65 -5.17 -19.04
CA LEU A 340 -1.24 -4.29 -18.03
C LEU A 340 -2.64 -3.87 -18.49
N THR A 341 -3.55 -3.62 -17.56
CA THR A 341 -4.85 -3.05 -17.93
C THR A 341 -4.69 -1.58 -18.34
N THR A 342 -5.48 -1.15 -19.32
CA THR A 342 -5.50 0.27 -19.72
C THR A 342 -5.89 1.19 -18.55
N SER A 343 -6.82 0.73 -17.71
CA SER A 343 -7.26 1.48 -16.52
C SER A 343 -6.16 1.64 -15.47
N THR A 344 -5.37 0.59 -15.20
CA THR A 344 -4.23 0.72 -14.27
C THR A 344 -3.21 1.70 -14.82
N TRP A 345 -2.91 1.66 -16.13
CA TRP A 345 -2.01 2.64 -16.74
C TRP A 345 -2.50 4.08 -16.58
N GLN A 346 -3.77 4.34 -16.91
CA GLN A 346 -4.37 5.67 -16.77
C GLN A 346 -4.34 6.17 -15.31
N ASN A 347 -4.66 5.31 -14.35
CA ASN A 347 -4.57 5.66 -12.93
C ASN A 347 -3.14 6.03 -12.53
N LEU A 348 -2.16 5.23 -12.96
CA LEU A 348 -0.75 5.52 -12.71
C LEU A 348 -0.31 6.84 -13.34
N GLU A 349 -0.77 7.19 -14.54
CA GLU A 349 -0.46 8.50 -15.16
C GLU A 349 -1.04 9.67 -14.34
N MET A 350 -2.26 9.55 -13.81
CA MET A 350 -2.92 10.59 -13.03
C MET A 350 -2.21 10.94 -11.71
N ILE A 351 -1.50 9.98 -11.10
CA ILE A 351 -0.82 10.15 -9.81
C ILE A 351 0.66 10.50 -9.94
N SER A 352 1.13 10.78 -11.16
CA SER A 352 2.53 11.14 -11.43
C SER A 352 2.92 12.49 -10.81
N GLY A 353 4.22 12.80 -10.83
CA GLY A 353 4.73 14.11 -10.41
C GLY A 353 4.67 14.39 -8.90
N GLY A 354 4.66 13.35 -8.05
CA GLY A 354 4.63 13.50 -6.59
C GLY A 354 3.22 13.47 -5.97
N SER A 355 2.17 13.50 -6.79
CA SER A 355 0.78 13.54 -6.33
C SER A 355 0.42 12.32 -5.47
N LEU A 356 0.99 11.15 -5.77
CA LEU A 356 0.82 9.92 -5.01
C LEU A 356 1.14 10.10 -3.52
N THR A 357 2.39 10.45 -3.21
CA THR A 357 2.83 10.53 -1.82
C THR A 357 2.35 11.79 -1.11
N GLU A 358 2.18 12.91 -1.81
CA GLU A 358 1.55 14.11 -1.25
C GLU A 358 0.12 13.85 -0.78
N THR A 359 -0.65 13.12 -1.58
CA THR A 359 -2.03 12.75 -1.22
C THR A 359 -2.05 11.86 0.02
N ILE A 360 -1.20 10.83 0.07
CA ILE A 360 -1.09 9.95 1.26
C ILE A 360 -0.64 10.75 2.51
N LYS A 361 0.31 11.68 2.37
CA LYS A 361 0.73 12.58 3.46
C LYS A 361 -0.44 13.40 4.00
N LYS A 362 -1.24 14.00 3.11
CA LYS A 362 -2.43 14.80 3.49
C LYS A 362 -3.48 13.93 4.18
N LEU A 363 -3.80 12.76 3.64
CA LEU A 363 -4.76 11.83 4.24
C LEU A 363 -4.35 11.36 5.64
N GLY A 364 -3.07 11.07 5.84
CA GLY A 364 -2.52 10.76 7.17
C GLY A 364 -2.61 11.95 8.13
N ALA A 365 -2.18 13.14 7.68
CA ALA A 365 -2.18 14.35 8.49
C ALA A 365 -3.59 14.77 8.96
N LEU A 366 -4.61 14.60 8.12
CA LEU A 366 -6.02 14.83 8.49
C LEU A 366 -6.48 13.97 9.68
N ARG A 367 -5.80 12.86 9.96
CA ARG A 367 -6.05 12.00 11.12
C ARG A 367 -4.99 12.11 12.21
N GLY A 368 -4.11 13.10 12.13
CA GLY A 368 -3.00 13.28 13.06
C GLY A 368 -1.94 12.18 12.97
N GLN A 369 -1.81 11.51 11.82
CA GLN A 369 -0.95 10.34 11.64
C GLN A 369 0.20 10.63 10.67
N ARG A 370 1.43 10.29 11.08
CA ARG A 370 2.58 10.17 10.18
C ARG A 370 2.83 8.69 9.89
N LEU A 371 2.62 8.27 8.64
CA LEU A 371 2.64 6.83 8.28
C LEU A 371 4.01 6.34 7.81
N ALA A 372 4.89 7.26 7.42
CA ALA A 372 6.21 6.95 6.89
C ALA A 372 7.19 8.11 7.14
N THR A 373 8.49 7.83 7.05
CA THR A 373 9.53 8.86 7.02
C THR A 373 9.56 9.54 5.64
N ASP A 374 10.21 10.70 5.55
CA ASP A 374 10.36 11.39 4.27
C ASP A 374 11.18 10.57 3.26
N ASP A 375 12.15 9.79 3.73
CA ASP A 375 12.90 8.89 2.86
C ASP A 375 12.01 7.78 2.28
N HIS A 376 11.08 7.24 3.07
CA HIS A 376 10.11 6.28 2.54
C HIS A 376 9.20 6.91 1.49
N PHE A 377 8.70 8.13 1.71
CA PHE A 377 7.91 8.82 0.69
C PHE A 377 8.73 9.06 -0.60
N LYS A 378 9.98 9.52 -0.49
CA LYS A 378 10.89 9.63 -1.66
C LYS A 378 11.11 8.29 -2.35
N ALA A 379 11.22 7.21 -1.59
CA ALA A 379 11.39 5.86 -2.12
C ALA A 379 10.16 5.39 -2.91
N VAL A 380 8.94 5.66 -2.43
CA VAL A 380 7.71 5.33 -3.15
C VAL A 380 7.65 6.05 -4.51
N GLU A 381 7.97 7.35 -4.55
CA GLU A 381 8.03 8.09 -5.83
C GLU A 381 9.12 7.55 -6.76
N ARG A 382 10.31 7.28 -6.23
CA ARG A 382 11.40 6.66 -7.01
C ARG A 382 11.02 5.30 -7.57
N ARG A 383 10.26 4.49 -6.82
CA ARG A 383 9.74 3.19 -7.26
C ARG A 383 8.64 3.36 -8.31
N LEU A 384 7.78 4.36 -8.18
CA LEU A 384 6.78 4.68 -9.21
C LEU A 384 7.46 4.99 -10.55
N LEU A 385 8.57 5.72 -10.56
CA LEU A 385 9.38 5.95 -11.77
C LEU A 385 9.90 4.63 -12.38
N LYS A 386 10.33 3.68 -11.54
CA LYS A 386 10.76 2.35 -12.00
C LYS A 386 9.61 1.54 -12.60
N VAL A 387 8.40 1.65 -12.05
CA VAL A 387 7.19 1.05 -12.64
C VAL A 387 6.96 1.61 -14.04
N TYR A 388 7.00 2.94 -14.21
CA TYR A 388 6.88 3.55 -15.55
C TYR A 388 7.97 3.07 -16.50
N ALA A 389 9.23 3.03 -16.05
CA ALA A 389 10.34 2.54 -16.86
C ALA A 389 10.13 1.09 -17.31
N THR A 390 9.65 0.20 -16.42
CA THR A 390 9.31 -1.18 -16.77
C THR A 390 8.20 -1.25 -17.82
N ILE A 391 7.15 -0.44 -17.69
CA ILE A 391 6.06 -0.39 -18.66
C ILE A 391 6.55 0.10 -20.02
N GLN A 392 7.36 1.16 -20.05
CA GLN A 392 7.97 1.67 -21.29
C GLN A 392 8.89 0.65 -21.95
N TYR A 393 9.68 -0.08 -21.18
CA TYR A 393 10.46 -1.22 -21.68
C TYR A 393 9.57 -2.27 -22.35
N CYS A 394 8.47 -2.68 -21.70
CA CYS A 394 7.52 -3.62 -22.28
C CYS A 394 6.89 -3.09 -23.58
N ILE A 395 6.54 -1.80 -23.63
CA ILE A 395 5.99 -1.16 -24.84
C ILE A 395 7.01 -1.16 -25.97
N GLY A 396 8.27 -0.79 -25.69
CA GLY A 396 9.35 -0.81 -26.69
C GLY A 396 9.60 -2.22 -27.24
N LYS A 397 9.52 -3.25 -26.38
CA LYS A 397 9.79 -4.64 -26.76
C LYS A 397 8.63 -5.31 -27.51
N HIS A 398 7.39 -5.03 -27.16
CA HIS A 398 6.23 -5.79 -27.64
C HIS A 398 5.21 -4.95 -28.42
N GLY A 399 5.31 -3.62 -28.38
CA GLY A 399 4.34 -2.70 -28.93
C GLY A 399 3.16 -2.44 -27.98
N ARG A 400 2.62 -1.22 -28.05
CA ARG A 400 1.57 -0.71 -27.15
C ARG A 400 0.32 -1.59 -27.10
N SER A 401 -0.15 -2.08 -28.24
CA SER A 401 -1.37 -2.92 -28.35
C SER A 401 -1.21 -4.32 -27.71
N LYS A 402 0.02 -4.83 -27.61
CA LYS A 402 0.27 -6.13 -26.97
C LYS A 402 0.40 -6.00 -25.47
N VAL A 403 0.88 -4.87 -24.97
CA VAL A 403 1.03 -4.59 -23.55
C VAL A 403 -0.32 -4.23 -22.92
N PHE A 404 -1.03 -3.25 -23.47
CA PHE A 404 -2.29 -2.81 -22.85
C PHE A 404 -3.45 -3.73 -23.21
N LYS A 405 -4.19 -4.12 -22.18
CA LYS A 405 -5.41 -4.93 -22.28
C LYS A 405 -6.59 -4.08 -21.85
N ASN A 406 -7.59 -3.97 -22.74
CA ASN A 406 -8.86 -3.38 -22.38
C ASN A 406 -9.54 -4.30 -21.37
N GLY A 407 -10.03 -3.73 -20.26
CA GLY A 407 -10.62 -4.45 -19.13
C GLY A 407 -11.98 -5.10 -19.43
N LEU A 408 -12.18 -5.64 -20.62
CA LEU A 408 -13.36 -6.43 -20.97
C LEU A 408 -13.20 -7.84 -20.40
N PHE A 409 -13.43 -8.02 -19.09
CA PHE A 409 -13.83 -9.30 -18.47
C PHE A 409 -14.58 -9.11 -17.16
#